data_AF-A0A7J9WG14-F1
#
_entry.id   AF-A0A7J9WG14-F1
#
_cell.length_a   1.000
_cell.length_b   1.000
_cell.length_c   1.000
_cell.angle_alpha   90.00
_cell.angle_beta   90.00
_cell.angle_gamma   90.00
#
_symmetry.space_group_name_H-M   'P 1'
#
loop_
_entity.id
_entity.type
_entity.pdbx_description
1 polymer ?
#
loop_
_entity_poly.entity_id
_entity_poly.type
_entity_poly.pdbx_seq_one_letter_code
_entity_poly.pdbx_strand_id
1 'polypeptide(L)'
;MSDDRPLEPPTPVAVNSPSARHIGVAVRHGVRLGAAGLLAGVAAGAVAGLGARVAMLLVRLMNPAYNGIVTHAGYEVGQVTVGGTVALMAQGVVTGIPGALMYLVARPWIPGRGARKGLAFGLVLMVVTAPVVLDGNYEFFRYVPTWISVLLFVLLYPLYGIVVSPVTERLGAGTPGPPRNPAVAWAGYVLLAGAVVWFALQDFFLLRDVFQLYG
;
A
#
# COMPACT_ATOMS: atom_id res chain seq x y z
N MET A 1 -52.44 25.10 55.55
CA MET A 1 -52.57 23.75 54.99
C MET A 1 -51.39 23.59 54.03
N SER A 2 -50.27 23.09 54.56
CA SER A 2 -48.99 22.92 53.85
C SER A 2 -49.02 21.60 53.10
N ASP A 3 -48.75 21.60 51.80
CA ASP A 3 -48.74 20.42 50.93
C ASP A 3 -47.41 19.66 51.13
N ASP A 4 -47.35 18.83 52.19
CA ASP A 4 -46.23 17.94 52.53
C ASP A 4 -46.25 16.68 51.65
N ARG A 5 -46.13 16.84 50.33
CA ARG A 5 -45.87 15.70 49.43
C ARG A 5 -44.38 15.39 49.41
N PRO A 6 -43.97 14.14 49.72
CA PRO A 6 -42.58 13.72 49.61
C PRO A 6 -42.09 13.95 48.17
N LEU A 7 -41.02 14.73 48.02
CA LEU A 7 -40.37 14.92 46.72
C LEU A 7 -39.86 13.56 46.25
N GLU A 8 -40.49 13.00 45.22
CA GLU A 8 -39.99 11.77 44.59
C GLU A 8 -38.53 12.01 44.15
N PRO A 9 -37.62 11.07 44.44
CA PRO A 9 -36.24 11.19 44.02
C PRO A 9 -36.20 11.28 42.48
N PRO A 10 -35.41 12.20 41.92
CA PRO A 10 -35.35 12.38 40.47
C PRO A 10 -34.97 11.03 39.84
N THR A 11 -35.81 10.57 38.91
CA THR A 11 -35.57 9.35 38.15
C THR A 11 -34.21 9.51 37.47
N PRO A 12 -33.26 8.57 37.64
CA PRO A 12 -31.96 8.70 37.02
C PRO A 12 -32.14 8.73 35.50
N VAL A 13 -31.97 9.92 34.92
CA VAL A 13 -31.95 10.10 33.47
C VAL A 13 -30.76 9.31 32.98
N ALA A 14 -31.01 8.11 32.44
CA ALA A 14 -29.97 7.30 31.84
C ALA A 14 -29.32 8.15 30.74
N VAL A 15 -28.09 8.61 31.00
CA VAL A 15 -27.25 9.35 30.04
C VAL A 15 -26.77 8.37 28.97
N ASN A 16 -27.70 7.76 28.24
CA ASN A 16 -27.46 7.11 26.96
C ASN A 16 -27.49 8.21 25.90
N SER A 17 -26.56 9.16 25.98
CA SER A 17 -26.46 10.23 25.00
C SER A 17 -26.14 9.62 23.62
N PRO A 18 -26.98 9.86 22.59
CA PRO A 18 -26.80 9.25 21.28
C PRO A 18 -25.39 9.48 20.71
N SER A 19 -24.75 10.62 21.04
CA SER A 19 -23.38 10.96 20.65
C SER A 19 -22.33 9.92 21.06
N ALA A 20 -22.41 9.34 22.26
CA ALA A 20 -21.43 8.35 22.73
C ALA A 20 -21.48 7.03 21.94
N ARG A 21 -22.69 6.61 21.53
CA ARG A 21 -22.88 5.41 20.68
C ARG A 21 -22.34 5.62 19.26
N HIS A 22 -22.52 6.80 18.68
CA HIS A 22 -22.01 7.10 17.34
C HIS A 22 -20.47 7.14 17.29
N ILE A 23 -19.82 7.68 18.33
CA ILE A 23 -18.35 7.71 18.44
C ILE A 23 -17.78 6.28 18.52
N GLY A 24 -18.35 5.41 19.35
CA GLY A 24 -17.88 4.03 19.50
C GLY A 24 -17.97 3.20 18.22
N VAL A 25 -19.04 3.39 17.43
CA VAL A 25 -19.21 2.72 16.13
C VAL A 25 -18.23 3.27 15.09
N ALA A 26 -18.02 4.59 15.04
CA ALA A 26 -17.08 5.22 14.12
C ALA A 26 -15.62 4.76 14.37
N VAL A 27 -15.20 4.70 15.64
CA VAL A 27 -13.85 4.23 16.01
C VAL A 27 -13.65 2.76 15.63
N ARG A 28 -14.60 1.88 15.95
CA ARG A 28 -14.51 0.46 15.57
C ARG A 28 -14.47 0.27 14.05
N HIS A 29 -15.20 1.08 13.31
CA HIS A 29 -15.19 1.05 11.85
C HIS A 29 -13.84 1.51 11.28
N GLY A 30 -13.28 2.60 11.82
CA GLY A 30 -11.95 3.10 11.45
C GLY A 30 -10.84 2.08 11.73
N VAL A 31 -10.84 1.46 12.92
CA VAL A 31 -9.87 0.41 13.29
C VAL A 31 -9.99 -0.79 12.35
N ARG A 32 -11.20 -1.24 12.03
CA ARG A 32 -11.42 -2.36 11.11
C ARG A 32 -10.93 -2.04 9.69
N LEU A 33 -11.17 -0.83 9.20
CA LEU A 33 -10.68 -0.39 7.89
C LEU A 33 -9.14 -0.29 7.87
N GLY A 34 -8.53 0.27 8.91
CA GLY A 34 -7.08 0.32 9.04
C GLY A 34 -6.45 -1.06 9.07
N ALA A 35 -7.00 -1.99 9.86
CA ALA A 35 -6.55 -3.38 9.90
C ALA A 35 -6.71 -4.09 8.55
N ALA A 36 -7.82 -3.86 7.85
CA ALA A 36 -8.06 -4.39 6.50
C ALA A 36 -7.02 -3.85 5.50
N GLY A 37 -6.68 -2.56 5.57
CA GLY A 37 -5.64 -1.94 4.76
C GLY A 37 -4.26 -2.52 5.03
N LEU A 38 -3.91 -2.70 6.30
CA LEU A 38 -2.65 -3.33 6.71
C LEU A 38 -2.53 -4.75 6.16
N LEU A 39 -3.55 -5.60 6.37
CA LEU A 39 -3.54 -6.97 5.88
C LEU A 39 -3.49 -7.04 4.35
N ALA A 40 -4.20 -6.15 3.67
CA ALA A 40 -4.14 -6.06 2.22
C ALA A 40 -2.77 -5.61 1.72
N GLY A 41 -2.12 -4.66 2.40
CA GLY A 41 -0.78 -4.20 2.08
C GLY A 41 0.29 -5.26 2.32
N VAL A 42 0.17 -6.03 3.41
CA VAL A 42 1.03 -7.18 3.66
C VAL A 42 0.87 -8.22 2.55
N ALA A 43 -0.36 -8.61 2.20
CA ALA A 43 -0.61 -9.60 1.17
C ALA A 43 -0.14 -9.14 -0.21
N ALA A 44 -0.54 -7.94 -0.64
CA ALA A 44 -0.18 -7.39 -1.94
C ALA A 44 1.33 -7.10 -2.03
N GLY A 45 1.94 -6.61 -0.95
CA GLY A 45 3.36 -6.38 -0.84
C GLY A 45 4.20 -7.65 -0.92
N ALA A 46 3.78 -8.71 -0.22
CA ALA A 46 4.41 -10.03 -0.32
C ALA A 46 4.33 -10.60 -1.74
N VAL A 47 3.19 -10.45 -2.42
CA VAL A 47 3.02 -10.85 -3.83
C VAL A 47 3.92 -10.03 -4.75
N ALA A 48 4.03 -8.72 -4.54
CA ALA A 48 4.91 -7.86 -5.33
C ALA A 48 6.39 -8.23 -5.14
N GLY A 49 6.83 -8.48 -3.90
CA GLY A 49 8.20 -8.94 -3.60
C GLY A 49 8.51 -10.30 -4.21
N LEU A 50 7.56 -11.25 -4.17
CA LEU A 50 7.68 -12.54 -4.85
C LEU A 50 7.71 -12.37 -6.38
N GLY A 51 6.87 -11.48 -6.92
CA GLY A 51 6.86 -11.15 -8.34
C GLY A 51 8.17 -10.54 -8.82
N ALA A 52 8.77 -9.65 -8.04
CA ALA A 52 10.11 -9.11 -8.30
C ALA A 52 11.17 -10.22 -8.32
N ARG A 53 11.05 -11.22 -7.44
CA ARG A 53 11.93 -12.40 -7.44
C ARG A 53 11.77 -13.24 -8.70
N VAL A 54 10.53 -13.45 -9.15
CA VAL A 54 10.24 -14.13 -10.42
C VAL A 54 10.79 -13.34 -11.61
N ALA A 55 10.63 -12.01 -11.61
CA ALA A 55 11.20 -11.15 -12.64
C ALA A 55 12.73 -11.28 -12.72
N MET A 56 13.43 -11.25 -11.58
CA MET A 56 14.88 -11.47 -11.53
C MET A 56 15.28 -12.86 -12.02
N LEU A 57 14.48 -13.90 -11.72
CA LEU A 57 14.72 -15.25 -12.23
C LEU A 57 14.55 -15.32 -13.76
N LEU A 58 13.54 -14.65 -14.31
CA LEU A 58 13.32 -14.59 -15.76
C LEU A 58 14.46 -13.84 -16.46
N VAL A 59 14.90 -12.71 -15.90
CA VAL A 59 16.09 -11.97 -16.37
C VAL A 59 17.31 -12.89 -16.41
N ARG A 60 17.55 -13.66 -15.33
CA ARG A 60 18.63 -14.65 -15.25
C ARG A 60 18.56 -15.70 -16.36
N LEU A 61 17.39 -16.28 -16.60
CA LEU A 61 17.21 -17.32 -17.61
C LEU A 61 17.44 -16.78 -19.03
N MET A 62 17.13 -15.51 -19.27
CA MET A 62 17.32 -14.86 -20.57
C MET A 62 18.77 -14.45 -20.82
N ASN A 63 19.56 -14.17 -19.78
CA ASN A 63 20.96 -13.79 -19.95
C ASN A 63 21.90 -14.44 -18.91
N PRO A 64 22.27 -15.72 -19.10
CA PRO A 64 23.12 -16.45 -18.16
C PRO A 64 24.57 -15.95 -18.11
N ALA A 65 25.00 -15.09 -19.03
CA ALA A 65 26.37 -14.56 -19.10
C ALA A 65 26.73 -13.60 -17.96
N TYR A 66 25.73 -13.07 -17.24
CA TYR A 66 25.91 -12.10 -16.15
C TYR A 66 25.64 -12.69 -14.75
N ASN A 67 25.62 -14.03 -14.63
CA ASN A 67 25.49 -14.71 -13.33
C ASN A 67 26.71 -14.40 -12.43
N GLY A 68 26.47 -14.04 -11.17
CA GLY A 68 27.49 -13.77 -10.14
C GLY A 68 27.85 -12.29 -9.96
N ILE A 69 27.24 -11.37 -10.72
CA ILE A 69 27.45 -9.92 -10.55
C ILE A 69 26.56 -9.39 -9.43
N VAL A 70 27.10 -8.63 -8.48
CA VAL A 70 26.31 -7.97 -7.44
C VAL A 70 25.58 -6.78 -8.04
N THR A 71 24.26 -6.73 -7.90
CA THR A 71 23.44 -5.58 -8.32
C THR A 71 23.57 -4.41 -7.34
N HIS A 72 23.22 -3.19 -7.76
CA HIS A 72 23.07 -2.02 -6.87
C HIS A 72 22.15 -2.24 -5.67
N ALA A 73 21.24 -3.22 -5.73
CA ALA A 73 20.38 -3.61 -4.62
C ALA A 73 21.08 -4.56 -3.62
N GLY A 74 22.38 -4.83 -3.77
CA GLY A 74 23.15 -5.74 -2.92
C GLY A 74 22.87 -7.23 -3.17
N TYR A 75 22.18 -7.58 -4.25
CA TYR A 75 21.84 -8.95 -4.59
C TYR A 75 22.68 -9.47 -5.75
N GLU A 76 23.29 -10.64 -5.60
CA GLU A 76 23.97 -11.34 -6.70
C GLU A 76 22.97 -11.78 -7.77
N VAL A 77 23.18 -11.30 -9.00
CA VAL A 77 22.48 -11.73 -10.22
C VAL A 77 22.68 -13.23 -10.36
N GLY A 78 21.58 -13.98 -10.36
CA GLY A 78 21.62 -15.43 -10.56
C GLY A 78 21.59 -16.29 -9.30
N GLN A 79 21.64 -15.72 -8.10
CA GLN A 79 21.48 -16.49 -6.86
C GLN A 79 20.09 -16.33 -6.24
N VAL A 80 19.27 -17.39 -6.34
CA VAL A 80 18.00 -17.46 -5.63
C VAL A 80 18.23 -18.05 -4.23
N THR A 81 18.69 -17.22 -3.29
CA THR A 81 18.75 -17.60 -1.88
C THR A 81 17.38 -17.43 -1.20
N VAL A 82 17.07 -18.30 -0.24
CA VAL A 82 15.87 -18.19 0.60
C VAL A 82 15.89 -16.88 1.39
N GLY A 83 17.06 -16.50 1.94
CA GLY A 83 17.24 -15.25 2.67
C GLY A 83 16.95 -14.01 1.82
N GLY A 84 17.43 -13.96 0.57
CA GLY A 84 17.15 -12.85 -0.34
C GLY A 84 15.67 -12.77 -0.73
N THR A 85 14.99 -13.90 -0.90
CA THR A 85 13.54 -13.92 -1.17
C THR A 85 12.73 -13.41 0.03
N VAL A 86 13.07 -13.84 1.24
CA VAL A 86 12.42 -13.36 2.47
C VAL A 86 12.66 -11.85 2.66
N ALA A 87 13.88 -11.37 2.40
CA ALA A 87 14.20 -9.96 2.46
C ALA A 87 13.37 -9.14 1.45
N LEU A 88 13.22 -9.62 0.21
CA LEU A 88 12.39 -8.97 -0.81
C LEU A 88 10.90 -9.00 -0.47
N MET A 89 10.40 -10.10 0.11
CA MET A 89 9.02 -10.15 0.60
C MET A 89 8.81 -9.19 1.76
N ALA A 90 9.74 -9.11 2.72
CA ALA A 90 9.69 -8.16 3.82
C ALA A 90 9.70 -6.71 3.31
N GLN A 91 10.61 -6.39 2.37
CA GLN A 91 10.66 -5.08 1.71
C GLN A 91 9.35 -4.77 0.98
N GLY A 92 8.80 -5.75 0.26
CA GLY A 92 7.50 -5.66 -0.40
C GLY A 92 6.37 -5.40 0.59
N VAL A 93 6.39 -6.01 1.77
CA VAL A 93 5.39 -5.77 2.83
C VAL A 93 5.51 -4.34 3.38
N VAL A 94 6.73 -3.90 3.71
CA VAL A 94 6.97 -2.54 4.26
C VAL A 94 6.50 -1.47 3.28
N THR A 95 6.79 -1.64 1.99
CA THR A 95 6.36 -0.73 0.91
C THR A 95 4.88 -0.91 0.54
N GLY A 96 4.36 -2.12 0.65
CA GLY A 96 2.99 -2.47 0.31
C GLY A 96 1.95 -1.96 1.31
N ILE A 97 2.30 -1.77 2.58
CA ILE A 97 1.38 -1.21 3.59
C ILE A 97 0.95 0.23 3.24
N PRO A 98 1.88 1.19 3.01
CA PRO A 98 1.53 2.53 2.56
C PRO A 98 0.67 2.52 1.30
N GLY A 99 1.01 1.70 0.29
CA GLY A 99 0.25 1.60 -0.95
C GLY A 99 -1.21 1.16 -0.72
N ALA A 100 -1.47 0.29 0.26
CA ALA A 100 -2.80 -0.23 0.55
C ALA A 100 -3.63 0.79 1.34
N LEU A 101 -3.00 1.52 2.25
CA LEU A 101 -3.63 2.66 2.91
C LEU A 101 -3.99 3.74 1.90
N MET A 102 -3.10 3.99 0.93
CA MET A 102 -3.33 4.91 -0.16
C MET A 102 -4.50 4.45 -1.04
N TYR A 103 -4.62 3.14 -1.31
CA TYR A 103 -5.80 2.58 -1.97
C TYR A 103 -7.09 2.83 -1.17
N LEU A 104 -7.09 2.64 0.15
CA LEU A 104 -8.29 2.89 0.98
C LEU A 104 -8.77 4.33 0.87
N VAL A 105 -7.83 5.27 0.88
CA VAL A 105 -8.12 6.70 0.70
C VAL A 105 -8.61 6.95 -0.72
N ALA A 106 -7.92 6.41 -1.74
CA ALA A 106 -8.25 6.63 -3.15
C ALA A 106 -9.57 5.95 -3.59
N ARG A 107 -9.97 4.87 -2.91
CA ARG A 107 -11.10 3.99 -3.25
C ARG A 107 -12.39 4.74 -3.60
N PRO A 108 -12.83 5.81 -2.92
CA PRO A 108 -14.09 6.48 -3.24
C PRO A 108 -14.10 7.18 -4.60
N TRP A 109 -12.93 7.54 -5.14
CA TRP A 109 -12.80 8.24 -6.42
C TRP A 109 -12.60 7.30 -7.62
N ILE A 110 -12.28 6.02 -7.37
CA ILE A 110 -12.00 5.07 -8.45
C ILE A 110 -13.30 4.37 -8.89
N PRO A 111 -13.76 4.55 -10.13
CA PRO A 111 -14.93 3.86 -10.65
C PRO A 111 -14.66 2.36 -10.82
N GLY A 112 -15.66 1.53 -10.54
CA GLY A 112 -15.58 0.07 -10.73
C GLY A 112 -15.79 -0.75 -9.44
N ARG A 113 -15.63 -2.07 -9.56
CA ARG A 113 -15.84 -3.06 -8.49
C ARG A 113 -14.75 -4.13 -8.52
N GLY A 114 -14.31 -4.60 -7.35
CA GLY A 114 -13.35 -5.69 -7.20
C GLY A 114 -12.06 -5.48 -7.99
N ALA A 115 -11.55 -6.54 -8.63
CA ALA A 115 -10.27 -6.52 -9.33
C ALA A 115 -10.12 -5.41 -10.40
N ARG A 116 -11.22 -4.97 -11.06
CA ARG A 116 -11.15 -3.87 -12.05
C ARG A 116 -10.76 -2.54 -11.40
N LYS A 117 -11.26 -2.31 -10.18
CA LYS A 117 -10.94 -1.12 -9.38
C LYS A 117 -9.49 -1.16 -8.91
N GLY A 118 -9.04 -2.34 -8.49
CA GLY A 118 -7.65 -2.60 -8.18
C GLY A 118 -6.71 -2.38 -9.37
N LEU A 119 -7.09 -2.87 -10.55
CA LEU A 119 -6.33 -2.66 -11.78
C LEU A 119 -6.21 -1.17 -12.10
N ALA A 120 -7.30 -0.40 -12.05
CA ALA A 120 -7.26 1.04 -12.27
C ALA A 120 -6.33 1.75 -11.29
N PHE A 121 -6.38 1.38 -10.00
CA PHE A 121 -5.46 1.90 -9.00
C PHE A 121 -4.00 1.55 -9.31
N GLY A 122 -3.72 0.29 -9.64
CA GLY A 122 -2.38 -0.19 -9.96
C GLY A 122 -1.81 0.50 -11.21
N LEU A 123 -2.65 0.81 -12.21
CA LEU A 123 -2.27 1.58 -13.39
C LEU A 123 -1.96 3.05 -13.05
N VAL A 124 -2.74 3.67 -12.16
CA VAL A 124 -2.41 5.03 -11.68
C VAL A 124 -1.09 5.01 -10.93
N LEU A 125 -0.90 4.05 -10.02
CA LEU A 125 0.33 3.91 -9.25
C LEU A 125 1.52 3.72 -10.17
N MET A 126 1.37 2.86 -11.18
CA MET A 126 2.34 2.66 -12.26
C MET A 126 2.70 3.98 -12.95
N VAL A 127 1.74 4.79 -13.38
CA VAL A 127 2.03 6.06 -14.07
C VAL A 127 2.76 7.04 -13.15
N VAL A 128 2.43 7.06 -11.85
CA VAL A 128 3.08 7.95 -10.88
C VAL A 128 4.51 7.51 -10.55
N THR A 129 4.78 6.21 -10.42
CA THR A 129 6.09 5.70 -9.98
C THR A 129 6.98 5.23 -11.13
N ALA A 130 6.45 4.96 -12.32
CA ALA A 130 7.24 4.52 -13.47
C ALA A 130 8.38 5.48 -13.82
N PRO A 131 8.25 6.82 -13.77
CA PRO A 131 9.38 7.71 -14.04
C PRO A 131 10.57 7.49 -13.13
N VAL A 132 10.33 7.13 -11.85
CA VAL A 132 11.41 6.80 -10.90
C VAL A 132 12.09 5.50 -11.31
N VAL A 133 11.32 4.47 -11.62
CA VAL A 133 11.86 3.15 -12.05
C VAL A 133 12.56 3.20 -13.40
N LEU A 134 12.13 4.09 -14.29
CA LEU A 134 12.67 4.27 -15.63
C LEU A 134 13.89 5.20 -15.67
N ASP A 135 14.25 5.82 -14.54
CA ASP A 135 15.50 6.57 -14.47
C ASP A 135 16.66 5.60 -14.74
N GLY A 136 17.51 5.94 -15.72
CA GLY A 136 18.44 5.01 -16.37
C GLY A 136 19.53 4.41 -15.48
N ASN A 137 19.48 4.70 -14.18
CA ASN A 137 20.39 4.25 -13.14
C ASN A 137 20.15 2.80 -12.69
N TYR A 138 19.03 2.17 -13.09
CA TYR A 138 18.78 0.77 -12.76
C TYR A 138 19.55 -0.20 -13.67
N GLU A 139 20.45 -0.98 -13.09
CA GLU A 139 21.29 -1.96 -13.80
C GLU A 139 20.50 -3.04 -14.55
N PHE A 140 19.21 -3.22 -14.23
CA PHE A 140 18.33 -4.18 -14.91
C PHE A 140 18.18 -3.93 -16.42
N PHE A 141 18.45 -2.71 -16.90
CA PHE A 141 18.46 -2.38 -18.33
C PHE A 141 19.72 -2.87 -19.06
N ARG A 142 20.77 -3.27 -18.31
CA ARG A 142 22.03 -3.75 -18.87
C ARG A 142 22.00 -5.25 -19.20
N TYR A 143 21.16 -6.01 -18.50
CA TYR A 143 21.16 -7.48 -18.55
C TYR A 143 20.20 -8.07 -19.60
N VAL A 144 19.14 -7.37 -19.97
CA VAL A 144 18.16 -7.81 -20.99
C VAL A 144 17.66 -6.59 -21.76
N PRO A 145 17.06 -6.78 -22.95
CA PRO A 145 16.43 -5.70 -23.70
C PRO A 145 15.51 -4.87 -22.79
N THR A 146 15.72 -3.55 -22.78
CA THR A 146 15.08 -2.60 -21.86
C THR A 146 13.57 -2.83 -21.74
N TRP A 147 12.89 -3.07 -22.85
CA TRP A 147 11.44 -3.27 -22.89
C TRP A 147 10.97 -4.51 -22.10
N ILE A 148 11.78 -5.58 -22.03
CA ILE A 148 11.46 -6.78 -21.24
C ILE A 148 11.57 -6.48 -19.75
N SER A 149 12.66 -5.84 -19.32
CA SER A 149 12.86 -5.43 -17.92
C SER A 149 11.74 -4.49 -17.48
N VAL A 150 11.44 -3.49 -18.31
CA VAL A 150 10.32 -2.57 -18.07
C VAL A 150 9.04 -3.37 -17.88
N LEU A 151 8.65 -4.26 -18.81
CA LEU A 151 7.43 -5.05 -18.68
C LEU A 151 7.39 -5.88 -17.39
N LEU A 152 8.46 -6.60 -17.06
CA LEU A 152 8.50 -7.49 -15.89
C LEU A 152 8.28 -6.74 -14.57
N PHE A 153 8.91 -5.57 -14.41
CA PHE A 153 8.80 -4.79 -13.18
C PHE A 153 7.57 -3.89 -13.17
N VAL A 154 7.19 -3.31 -14.31
CA VAL A 154 6.00 -2.46 -14.43
C VAL A 154 4.72 -3.26 -14.21
N LEU A 155 4.67 -4.53 -14.61
CA LEU A 155 3.51 -5.40 -14.37
C LEU A 155 3.26 -5.70 -12.88
N LEU A 156 4.22 -5.45 -12.00
CA LEU A 156 4.04 -5.64 -10.55
C LEU A 156 3.04 -4.64 -9.96
N TYR A 157 2.92 -3.43 -10.53
CA TYR A 157 1.98 -2.41 -10.07
C TYR A 157 0.50 -2.77 -10.30
N PRO A 158 0.06 -3.16 -11.52
CA PRO A 158 -1.30 -3.64 -11.72
C PRO A 158 -1.56 -4.94 -10.95
N LEU A 159 -0.57 -5.84 -10.83
CA LEU A 159 -0.69 -7.05 -10.01
C LEU A 159 -0.96 -6.71 -8.54
N TYR A 160 -0.19 -5.78 -7.98
CA TYR A 160 -0.38 -5.26 -6.63
C TYR A 160 -1.81 -4.72 -6.45
N GLY A 161 -2.28 -3.88 -7.38
CA GLY A 161 -3.62 -3.32 -7.35
C GLY A 161 -4.72 -4.40 -7.38
N ILE A 162 -4.58 -5.41 -8.24
CA ILE A 162 -5.49 -6.55 -8.36
C ILE A 162 -5.59 -7.33 -7.05
N VAL A 163 -4.51 -7.44 -6.29
CA VAL A 163 -4.51 -8.14 -4.99
C VAL A 163 -5.08 -7.26 -3.88
N VAL A 164 -4.68 -5.99 -3.82
CA VAL A 164 -5.03 -5.10 -2.71
C VAL A 164 -6.53 -4.81 -2.66
N SER A 165 -7.16 -4.66 -3.83
CA SER A 165 -8.57 -4.29 -3.96
C SER A 165 -9.55 -5.33 -3.39
N PRO A 166 -9.55 -6.60 -3.82
CA PRO A 166 -10.46 -7.60 -3.27
C PRO A 166 -10.18 -7.88 -1.80
N VAL A 167 -8.92 -7.82 -1.33
CA VAL A 167 -8.58 -8.06 0.07
C VAL A 167 -9.13 -6.94 0.95
N THR A 168 -8.90 -5.68 0.59
CA THR A 168 -9.50 -4.53 1.30
C THR A 168 -11.02 -4.51 1.22
N GLU A 169 -11.61 -4.85 0.08
CA GLU A 169 -13.08 -4.86 -0.09
C GLU A 169 -13.76 -6.00 0.69
N ARG A 170 -13.13 -7.17 0.77
CA ARG A 170 -13.63 -8.30 1.56
C ARG A 170 -13.50 -8.06 3.07
N LEU A 171 -12.39 -7.50 3.52
CA LEU A 171 -12.11 -7.29 4.95
C LEU A 171 -12.77 -6.01 5.50
N GLY A 172 -12.83 -4.96 4.69
CA GLY A 172 -13.34 -3.62 5.02
C GLY A 172 -14.80 -3.38 4.64
N ALA A 173 -15.63 -4.42 4.58
CA ALA A 173 -17.03 -4.35 4.13
C ALA A 173 -17.77 -3.08 4.60
N GLY A 174 -18.13 -2.27 3.60
CA GLY A 174 -18.69 -0.92 3.74
C GLY A 174 -18.11 -0.05 2.61
N THR A 175 -18.96 0.45 1.72
CA THR A 175 -18.53 1.42 0.70
C THR A 175 -19.09 2.76 1.11
N PRO A 176 -18.39 3.56 1.94
CA PRO A 176 -18.71 4.97 2.03
C PRO A 176 -18.55 5.54 0.62
N GLY A 177 -19.58 6.21 0.11
CA GLY A 177 -19.42 7.05 -1.08
C GLY A 177 -18.33 8.12 -0.85
N PRO A 178 -17.90 8.83 -1.90
CA PRO A 178 -16.96 9.94 -1.74
C PRO A 178 -17.40 10.86 -0.59
N PRO A 179 -16.47 11.22 0.33
CA PRO A 179 -16.83 12.01 1.49
C PRO A 179 -17.45 13.33 1.02
N ARG A 180 -18.71 13.58 1.41
CA ARG A 180 -19.40 14.84 1.09
C ARG A 180 -18.78 16.07 1.75
N ASN A 181 -17.95 15.86 2.78
CA ASN A 181 -17.27 16.94 3.51
C ASN A 181 -15.91 17.27 2.86
N PRO A 182 -15.69 18.50 2.37
CA PRO A 182 -14.43 18.90 1.73
C PRO A 182 -13.22 18.81 2.66
N ALA A 183 -13.37 18.92 3.98
CA ALA A 183 -12.27 18.76 4.93
C ALA A 183 -11.74 17.32 4.99
N VAL A 184 -12.64 16.32 4.83
CA VAL A 184 -12.26 14.90 4.79
C VAL A 184 -11.62 14.56 3.45
N ALA A 185 -12.09 15.16 2.36
CA ALA A 185 -11.44 15.05 1.06
C ALA A 185 -10.02 15.64 1.09
N TRP A 186 -9.85 16.83 1.68
CA TRP A 186 -8.54 17.46 1.90
C TRP A 186 -7.62 16.62 2.76
N ALA A 187 -8.10 16.05 3.87
CA ALA A 187 -7.30 15.12 4.68
C ALA A 187 -6.87 13.89 3.87
N GLY A 188 -7.73 13.37 3.00
CA GLY A 188 -7.39 12.31 2.05
C GLY A 188 -6.29 12.72 1.06
N TYR A 189 -6.39 13.92 0.48
CA TYR A 189 -5.35 14.48 -0.40
C TYR A 189 -4.02 14.70 0.33
N VAL A 190 -4.05 15.18 1.57
CA VAL A 190 -2.83 15.36 2.39
C VAL A 190 -2.20 14.01 2.74
N LEU A 191 -3.00 13.00 3.06
CA LEU A 191 -2.49 11.63 3.28
C LEU A 191 -1.93 11.01 2.00
N LEU A 192 -2.59 11.22 0.85
CA LEU A 192 -2.08 10.82 -0.46
C LEU A 192 -0.76 11.51 -0.79
N ALA A 193 -0.69 12.83 -0.63
CA ALA A 193 0.52 13.61 -0.85
C ALA A 193 1.63 13.18 0.11
N GLY A 194 1.31 12.97 1.39
CA GLY A 194 2.24 12.46 2.39
C GLY A 194 2.76 11.06 2.07
N ALA A 195 1.91 10.17 1.56
CA ALA A 195 2.32 8.83 1.15
C ALA A 195 3.21 8.85 -0.11
N VAL A 196 2.92 9.75 -1.07
CA VAL A 196 3.77 9.99 -2.25
C VAL A 196 5.11 10.57 -1.84
N VAL A 197 5.12 11.56 -0.94
CA VAL A 197 6.34 12.16 -0.38
C VAL A 197 7.14 11.12 0.40
N TRP A 198 6.48 10.28 1.20
CA TRP A 198 7.12 9.17 1.90
C TRP A 198 7.79 8.20 0.93
N PHE A 199 7.10 7.81 -0.15
CA PHE A 199 7.68 6.95 -1.20
C PHE A 199 8.91 7.59 -1.84
N ALA A 200 8.82 8.86 -2.21
CA ALA A 200 9.95 9.61 -2.78
C ALA A 200 11.13 9.73 -1.81
N LEU A 201 10.84 9.94 -0.51
CA LEU A 201 11.85 9.97 0.54
C LEU A 201 12.47 8.59 0.76
N GLN A 202 11.67 7.53 0.76
CA GLN A 202 12.16 6.16 0.93
C GLN A 202 13.14 5.79 -0.18
N ASP A 203 12.82 6.11 -1.42
CA ASP A 203 13.72 5.89 -2.56
C ASP A 203 15.00 6.74 -2.43
N PHE A 204 14.88 8.01 -2.02
CA PHE A 204 16.03 8.90 -1.78
C PHE A 204 16.95 8.41 -0.64
N PHE A 205 16.39 7.95 0.47
CA PHE A 205 17.17 7.43 1.60
C PHE A 205 17.82 6.08 1.26
N LEU A 206 17.11 5.17 0.58
CA LEU A 206 17.70 3.93 0.09
C LEU A 206 18.88 4.18 -0.85
N LEU A 207 18.76 5.16 -1.75
CA LEU A 207 19.88 5.59 -2.60
C LEU A 207 21.05 6.13 -1.76
N ARG A 208 20.77 6.97 -0.76
CA ARG A 208 21.79 7.57 0.11
C ARG A 208 22.56 6.52 0.92
N ASP A 209 21.86 5.55 1.50
CA ASP A 209 22.47 4.53 2.35
C ASP A 209 23.35 3.56 1.53
N VAL A 210 22.94 3.25 0.29
CA VAL A 210 23.75 2.47 -0.64
C VAL A 210 25.01 3.25 -1.06
N PHE A 211 24.91 4.56 -1.33
CA PHE A 211 26.07 5.38 -1.66
C PHE A 211 27.09 5.52 -0.51
N GLN A 212 26.64 5.47 0.74
CA GLN A 212 27.50 5.52 1.93
C GLN A 212 28.25 4.21 2.23
N LEU A 213 27.73 3.07 1.76
CA LEU A 213 28.35 1.76 1.99
C LEU A 213 29.45 1.41 0.96
N TYR A 214 29.53 2.15 -0.15
CA TYR A 214 30.45 1.88 -1.26
C TYR A 214 31.34 3.08 -1.67
N GLY A 215 31.32 4.17 -0.88
CA GLY A 215 32.26 5.29 -0.98
C GLY A 215 33.26 5.28 0.17
#